data_AF-A0AAD4HKC8-F1
#
_entry.id   AF-A0AAD4HKC8-F1
#
_cell.length_a   1.000
_cell.length_b   1.000
_cell.length_c   1.000
_cell.angle_alpha   90.00
_cell.angle_beta   90.00
_cell.angle_gamma   90.00
#
_symmetry.space_group_name_H-M   'P 1'
#
loop_
_entity.id
_entity.type
_entity.pdbx_description
1 polymer ?
#
loop_
_entity_poly.entity_id
_entity_poly.type
_entity_poly.pdbx_seq_one_letter_code
_entity_poly.pdbx_strand_id
1 'polypeptide(L)'
;MSGNDHADNTQQAFSSDTGPALHFALPALEGLHKAWTSRSNSSKYAPFHTALTAATEKIQEYYEKSAECDAYIISMLLDPNHKDSHFKRFWGKNLHKEVLEVTNKIVYPDIW
;
A
#
# COMPACT_ATOMS: atom_id res chain seq x y z
N MET A 1 13.32 -20.60 -12.53
CA MET A 1 12.14 -20.78 -11.67
C MET A 1 12.10 -19.61 -10.71
N SER A 2 11.08 -18.76 -10.76
CA SER A 2 10.44 -18.11 -9.61
C SER A 2 9.44 -17.08 -10.16
N GLY A 3 8.16 -17.44 -10.14
CA GLY A 3 7.05 -16.55 -10.48
C GLY A 3 6.24 -16.13 -9.26
N ASN A 4 6.64 -16.57 -8.05
CA ASN A 4 5.79 -16.56 -6.85
C ASN A 4 6.28 -15.67 -5.70
N ASP A 5 7.51 -15.13 -5.76
CA ASP A 5 8.14 -14.48 -4.58
C ASP A 5 7.41 -13.21 -4.10
N HIS A 6 6.66 -12.52 -4.95
CA HIS A 6 6.02 -11.26 -4.55
C HIS A 6 4.84 -11.45 -3.60
N ALA A 7 3.98 -12.44 -3.85
CA ALA A 7 2.84 -12.71 -2.99
C ALA A 7 3.30 -13.23 -1.62
N ASP A 8 4.26 -14.14 -1.62
CA ASP A 8 4.80 -14.75 -0.40
C ASP A 8 5.56 -13.70 0.46
N ASN A 9 6.37 -12.83 -0.16
CA ASN A 9 7.05 -11.75 0.56
C ASN A 9 6.06 -10.72 1.13
N THR A 10 5.01 -10.38 0.37
CA THR A 10 3.96 -9.50 0.86
C THR A 10 3.23 -10.13 2.05
N GLN A 11 2.81 -11.39 1.95
CA GLN A 11 2.15 -12.10 3.04
C GLN A 11 3.02 -12.13 4.31
N GLN A 12 4.31 -12.45 4.17
CA GLN A 12 5.25 -12.50 5.30
C GLN A 12 5.42 -11.14 5.97
N ALA A 13 5.53 -10.05 5.20
CA ALA A 13 5.64 -8.70 5.77
C ALA A 13 4.40 -8.32 6.61
N PHE A 14 3.21 -8.76 6.20
CA PHE A 14 1.97 -8.55 6.94
C PHE A 14 1.76 -9.48 8.14
N SER A 15 2.47 -10.61 8.19
CA SER A 15 2.29 -11.65 9.21
C SER A 15 3.35 -11.60 10.31
N SER A 16 4.15 -10.53 10.40
CA SER A 16 5.16 -10.40 11.44
C SER A 16 4.53 -10.02 12.79
N ASP A 17 4.52 -10.95 13.73
CA ASP A 17 4.12 -10.71 15.14
C ASP A 17 5.16 -9.90 15.93
N THR A 18 6.33 -9.61 15.33
CA THR A 18 7.49 -9.04 16.04
C THR A 18 7.78 -7.57 15.70
N GLY A 19 7.00 -6.96 14.79
CA GLY A 19 7.19 -5.56 14.42
C GLY A 19 5.95 -4.92 13.78
N PRO A 20 5.89 -3.58 13.71
CA PRO A 20 4.74 -2.89 13.11
C PRO A 20 4.65 -3.20 11.62
N ALA A 21 3.60 -3.88 11.17
CA ALA A 21 3.43 -4.25 9.75
C ALA A 21 2.56 -3.26 8.95
N LEU A 22 1.84 -2.37 9.63
CA LEU A 22 0.81 -1.51 9.01
C LEU A 22 1.40 -0.56 7.94
N HIS A 23 2.64 -0.11 8.13
CA HIS A 23 3.34 0.79 7.20
C HIS A 23 3.65 0.14 5.83
N PHE A 24 3.60 -1.20 5.73
CA PHE A 24 3.75 -1.90 4.46
C PHE A 24 2.45 -2.00 3.67
N ALA A 25 1.31 -1.63 4.25
CA ALA A 25 0.02 -2.00 3.67
C ALA A 25 -0.26 -1.37 2.31
N LEU A 26 -0.24 -0.04 2.25
CA LEU A 26 -0.49 0.69 1.01
C LEU A 26 0.61 0.41 -0.04
N PRO A 27 1.92 0.41 0.30
CA PRO A 27 2.96 0.02 -0.65
C PRO A 27 2.78 -1.39 -1.23
N ALA A 28 2.35 -2.35 -0.42
CA ALA A 28 2.11 -3.71 -0.87
C ALA A 28 0.91 -3.79 -1.83
N LEU A 29 -0.21 -3.14 -1.50
CA LEU A 29 -1.39 -3.08 -2.37
C LEU A 29 -1.06 -2.41 -3.70
N GLU A 30 -0.36 -1.28 -3.70
CA GLU A 30 0.08 -0.58 -4.91
C GLU A 30 1.01 -1.44 -5.77
N GLY A 31 1.98 -2.10 -5.14
CA GLY A 31 2.93 -2.99 -5.82
C GLY A 31 2.23 -4.18 -6.47
N LEU A 32 1.30 -4.81 -5.75
CA LEU A 32 0.53 -5.95 -6.24
C LEU A 32 -0.39 -5.54 -7.38
N HIS A 33 -1.11 -4.43 -7.23
CA HIS A 33 -1.98 -3.87 -8.27
C HIS A 33 -1.17 -3.61 -9.55
N LYS A 34 -0.04 -2.90 -9.45
CA LYS A 34 0.83 -2.63 -10.59
C LYS A 34 1.34 -3.91 -11.26
N ALA A 35 1.76 -4.90 -10.48
CA ALA A 35 2.28 -6.15 -11.01
C ALA A 35 1.19 -6.94 -11.76
N TRP A 36 -0.03 -7.01 -11.22
CA TRP A 36 -1.11 -7.79 -11.79
C TRP A 36 -1.77 -7.10 -12.98
N THR A 37 -1.90 -5.76 -12.96
CA THR A 37 -2.31 -4.99 -14.14
C THR A 37 -1.31 -5.10 -15.29
N SER A 38 -0.01 -5.13 -15.00
CA SER A 38 1.00 -5.40 -16.03
C SER A 38 0.84 -6.80 -16.64
N ARG A 39 0.52 -7.80 -15.81
CA ARG A 39 0.29 -9.18 -16.26
C ARG A 39 -1.01 -9.32 -17.05
N SER A 40 -2.09 -8.66 -16.66
CA SER A 40 -3.38 -8.72 -17.38
C SER A 40 -3.25 -8.18 -18.80
N ASN A 41 -2.42 -7.15 -18.99
CA ASN A 41 -2.18 -6.55 -20.31
C ASN A 41 -1.21 -7.35 -21.19
N SER A 42 -0.59 -8.42 -20.68
CA SER A 42 0.37 -9.23 -21.41
C SER A 42 -0.29 -10.49 -21.99
N SER A 43 -0.11 -10.71 -23.30
CA SER A 43 -0.61 -11.91 -24.00
C SER A 43 -0.12 -13.23 -23.39
N LYS A 44 1.05 -13.20 -22.71
CA LYS A 44 1.60 -14.35 -21.98
C LYS A 44 0.65 -14.89 -20.91
N TYR A 45 -0.15 -14.01 -20.29
CA TYR A 45 -1.07 -14.37 -19.21
C TYR A 45 -2.53 -14.33 -19.67
N ALA A 46 -2.80 -14.36 -20.99
CA ALA A 46 -4.16 -14.37 -21.52
C ALA A 46 -5.08 -15.44 -20.89
N PRO A 47 -4.62 -16.69 -20.59
CA PRO A 47 -5.45 -17.68 -19.90
C PRO A 47 -5.90 -17.25 -18.49
N PHE A 48 -5.18 -16.34 -17.85
CA PHE A 48 -5.45 -15.84 -16.50
C PHE A 48 -6.08 -14.45 -16.50
N HIS A 49 -6.42 -13.88 -17.66
CA HIS A 49 -6.91 -12.50 -17.76
C HIS A 49 -8.10 -12.25 -16.81
N THR A 50 -9.12 -13.09 -16.86
CA THR A 50 -10.31 -12.97 -15.99
C THR A 50 -9.94 -12.97 -14.51
N ALA A 51 -9.06 -13.87 -14.08
CA ALA A 51 -8.62 -13.95 -12.70
C ALA A 51 -7.79 -12.71 -12.29
N LEU A 52 -6.90 -12.24 -13.16
CA LEU A 52 -6.09 -11.04 -12.92
C LEU A 52 -6.96 -9.78 -12.82
N THR A 53 -7.96 -9.62 -13.69
CA THR A 53 -8.91 -8.51 -13.63
C THR A 53 -9.68 -8.50 -12.31
N ALA A 54 -10.30 -9.63 -11.94
CA ALA A 54 -11.01 -9.74 -10.67
C ALA A 54 -10.09 -9.48 -9.46
N ALA A 55 -8.84 -9.92 -9.55
CA ALA A 55 -7.87 -9.73 -8.50
C ALA A 55 -7.43 -8.25 -8.37
N THR A 56 -7.24 -7.54 -9.49
CA THR A 56 -6.94 -6.09 -9.47
C THR A 56 -8.11 -5.28 -8.94
N GLU A 57 -9.36 -5.63 -9.28
CA GLU A 57 -10.56 -5.01 -8.72
C GLU A 57 -10.62 -5.20 -7.20
N LYS A 58 -10.31 -6.40 -6.72
CA LYS A 58 -10.29 -6.67 -5.29
C LYS A 58 -9.20 -5.90 -4.54
N ILE A 59 -8.01 -5.76 -5.13
CA ILE A 59 -6.94 -4.95 -4.55
C ILE A 59 -7.35 -3.48 -4.45
N GLN A 60 -8.00 -2.95 -5.50
CA GLN A 60 -8.52 -1.58 -5.50
C GLN A 60 -9.52 -1.37 -4.37
N GLU A 61 -10.46 -2.29 -4.17
CA GLU A 61 -11.43 -2.24 -3.05
C GLU A 61 -10.73 -2.17 -1.67
N TYR A 62 -9.69 -2.98 -1.45
CA TYR A 62 -8.94 -2.95 -0.19
C TYR A 62 -8.07 -1.71 -0.03
N TYR A 63 -7.56 -1.15 -1.12
CA TYR A 63 -6.83 0.12 -1.11
C TYR A 63 -7.76 1.25 -0.68
N GLU A 64 -8.96 1.34 -1.26
CA GLU A 64 -9.97 2.34 -0.90
C GLU A 64 -10.38 2.22 0.57
N LYS A 65 -10.67 1.00 1.05
CA LYS A 65 -10.97 0.76 2.47
C LYS A 65 -9.83 1.15 3.41
N SER A 66 -8.59 0.93 2.98
CA SER A 66 -7.42 1.32 3.78
C SER A 66 -7.26 2.84 3.80
N ALA A 67 -7.64 3.54 2.73
CA ALA A 67 -7.61 5.00 2.63
C ALA A 67 -8.64 5.70 3.53
N GLU A 68 -9.71 5.01 3.95
CA GLU A 68 -10.68 5.53 4.94
C GLU A 68 -10.09 5.66 6.36
N CYS A 69 -8.92 5.07 6.62
CA CYS A 69 -8.29 5.05 7.93
C CYS A 69 -6.91 5.72 7.90
N ASP A 70 -6.78 6.84 8.59
CA ASP A 70 -5.51 7.59 8.70
C ASP A 70 -4.37 6.75 9.30
N ALA A 71 -4.67 5.68 10.04
CA ALA A 71 -3.66 4.85 10.71
C ALA A 71 -2.60 4.30 9.74
N TYR A 72 -2.99 3.97 8.50
CA TYR A 72 -2.05 3.50 7.47
C TYR A 72 -1.07 4.60 7.08
N ILE A 73 -1.57 5.80 6.77
CA ILE A 73 -0.75 6.97 6.41
C ILE A 73 0.15 7.37 7.58
N ILE A 74 -0.39 7.41 8.80
CA ILE A 74 0.36 7.74 10.01
C ILE A 74 1.47 6.72 10.25
N SER A 75 1.19 5.42 10.13
CA SER A 75 2.19 4.37 10.33
C SER A 75 3.35 4.48 9.34
N MET A 76 3.08 4.85 8.08
CA MET A 76 4.10 5.09 7.06
C MET A 76 4.96 6.31 7.39
N LEU A 77 4.35 7.40 7.86
CA LEU A 77 5.07 8.61 8.26
C LEU A 77 5.97 8.39 9.48
N LEU A 78 5.52 7.56 10.42
CA LEU A 78 6.25 7.22 11.64
C LEU A 78 7.42 6.26 11.40
N ASP A 79 7.49 5.58 10.25
CA ASP A 79 8.66 4.77 9.89
C ASP A 79 9.87 5.69 9.64
N PRO A 80 10.91 5.66 10.50
CA PRO A 80 12.05 6.55 10.39
C PRO A 80 12.88 6.33 9.11
N ASN A 81 12.80 5.14 8.49
CA ASN A 81 13.55 4.81 7.29
C ASN A 81 12.90 5.41 6.04
N HIS A 82 11.57 5.50 6.01
CA HIS A 82 10.81 5.91 4.84
C HIS A 82 10.18 7.30 4.99
N LYS A 83 9.70 7.68 6.17
CA LYS A 83 9.04 8.97 6.46
C LYS A 83 8.01 9.31 5.39
N ASP A 84 8.18 10.43 4.69
CA ASP A 84 7.29 10.89 3.63
C ASP A 84 7.76 10.52 2.20
N SER A 85 8.80 9.71 2.07
CA SER A 85 9.43 9.39 0.79
C SER A 85 8.50 8.65 -0.18
N HIS A 86 7.64 7.76 0.33
CA HIS A 86 6.66 7.03 -0.48
C HIS A 86 5.68 8.00 -1.15
N PHE A 87 5.08 8.90 -0.37
CA PHE A 87 4.09 9.86 -0.85
C PHE A 87 4.69 10.83 -1.88
N LYS A 88 5.90 11.33 -1.61
CA LYS A 88 6.64 12.19 -2.56
C LYS A 88 6.87 11.49 -3.90
N ARG A 89 7.19 10.19 -3.86
CA ARG A 89 7.55 9.42 -5.04
C ARG A 89 6.35 8.98 -5.87
N PHE A 90 5.26 8.57 -5.23
CA PHE A 90 4.17 7.87 -5.92
C PHE A 90 2.85 8.65 -5.98
N TRP A 91 2.59 9.58 -5.05
CA TRP A 91 1.27 10.23 -4.93
C TRP A 91 1.25 11.69 -5.43
N GLY A 92 2.43 12.29 -5.63
CA GLY A 92 2.56 13.65 -6.14
C GLY A 92 2.28 14.73 -5.08
N LYS A 93 2.46 16.00 -5.48
CA LYS A 93 2.55 17.13 -4.54
C LYS A 93 1.27 17.42 -3.76
N ASN A 94 0.10 17.29 -4.40
CA ASN A 94 -1.17 17.63 -3.76
C ASN A 94 -1.52 16.62 -2.65
N LEU A 95 -1.50 15.33 -2.98
CA LEU A 95 -1.75 14.26 -2.01
C LEU A 95 -0.68 14.22 -0.92
N HIS A 96 0.59 14.51 -1.25
CA HIS A 96 1.63 14.64 -0.21
C HIS A 96 1.32 15.77 0.78
N LYS A 97 0.77 16.90 0.33
CA LYS A 97 0.33 17.98 1.22
C LYS A 97 -0.80 17.51 2.14
N GLU A 98 -1.81 16.83 1.62
CA GLU A 98 -2.91 16.27 2.41
C GLU A 98 -2.40 15.27 3.47
N VAL A 99 -1.44 14.42 3.11
CA VAL A 99 -0.77 13.50 4.05
C VAL A 99 -0.08 14.27 5.19
N LEU A 100 0.55 15.40 4.92
CA LEU A 100 1.14 16.23 5.98
C LEU A 100 0.07 16.87 6.87
N GLU A 101 -1.11 17.20 6.34
CA GLU A 101 -2.22 17.71 7.15
C GLU A 101 -2.75 16.66 8.13
N VAL A 102 -2.70 15.37 7.80
CA VAL A 102 -3.03 14.27 8.73
C VAL A 102 -2.12 14.29 9.97
N THR A 103 -0.87 14.73 9.86
CA THR A 103 0.04 14.80 11.03
C THR A 103 -0.38 15.83 12.06
N ASN A 104 -1.15 16.86 11.66
CA ASN A 104 -1.70 17.82 12.61
C ASN A 104 -2.71 17.16 13.56
N LYS A 105 -3.28 15.99 13.21
CA LYS A 105 -4.13 15.20 14.11
C LYS A 105 -3.34 14.48 15.22
N ILE A 106 -2.03 14.35 15.06
CA ILE A 106 -1.13 13.68 16.02
C ILE A 106 -0.64 14.66 17.11
N VAL A 107 -0.60 15.96 16.81
CA VAL A 107 -0.16 17.00 17.74
C VAL A 107 -1.33 17.41 18.66
N TYR A 108 -1.53 16.61 19.71
CA TYR A 108 -2.38 16.78 20.92
C TYR A 108 -3.87 17.16 20.75
N PRO A 109 -4.80 16.25 21.14
CA PRO A 109 -6.02 16.65 21.82
C PRO A 109 -5.68 17.19 23.21
N ASP A 110 -6.35 18.26 23.62
CA ASP A 110 -6.18 19.00 24.88
C ASP A 110 -6.17 18.09 26.14
N ILE A 111 -4.98 17.65 26.58
CA ILE A 111 -4.80 17.01 27.89
C ILE A 111 -3.45 17.44 28.47
N TRP A 112 -3.44 18.57 29.19
CA TRP A 112 -2.99 18.80 30.58
C TRP A 112 -3.41 20.20 31.00
#